data_AF-A0A1H1KY76-F1
#
_entry.id   AF-A0A1H1KY76-F1
#
_cell.length_a   1.000
_cell.length_b   1.000
_cell.length_c   1.000
_cell.angle_alpha   90.00
_cell.angle_beta   90.00
_cell.angle_gamma   90.00
#
_symmetry.space_group_name_H-M   'P 1'
#
loop_
_entity.id
_entity.type
_entity.pdbx_description
1 polymer ?
#
loop_
_entity_poly.entity_id
_entity_poly.type
_entity_poly.pdbx_seq_one_letter_code
_entity_poly.pdbx_strand_id
1 'polypeptide(L)'
;MSLLQKNIIPGNHGKVFTTNANAMHDLNVIKTQLLELSGVKDVLFNFDVFPKEFTVYTSKLVAIEEIEKKVISTGYHAVTKDLFKI
;
A
#
# COMPACT_ATOMS: atom_id res chain seq x y z
N MET A 1 -0.81 14.20 -15.46
CA MET A 1 -0.93 12.78 -15.09
C MET A 1 0.41 12.10 -15.34
N SER A 2 1.15 11.76 -14.29
CA SER A 2 2.47 11.12 -14.38
C SER A 2 2.39 9.61 -14.12
N LEU A 3 3.27 8.81 -14.74
CA LEU A 3 3.42 7.37 -14.46
C LEU A 3 3.60 7.08 -12.96
N LEU A 4 4.28 7.98 -12.24
CA LEU A 4 4.55 7.87 -10.80
C LEU A 4 3.31 8.11 -9.91
N GLN A 5 2.29 8.79 -10.45
CA GLN A 5 1.03 9.02 -9.74
C GLN A 5 0.08 7.83 -9.81
N LYS A 6 0.28 6.93 -10.80
CA LYS A 6 -0.61 5.79 -11.03
C LYS A 6 0.01 4.45 -10.65
N ASN A 7 1.32 4.39 -10.48
CA ASN A 7 2.05 3.14 -10.31
C ASN A 7 3.06 3.20 -9.17
N ILE A 8 3.30 2.05 -8.56
CA ILE A 8 4.41 1.80 -7.65
C ILE A 8 5.60 1.32 -8.49
N ILE A 9 6.70 2.05 -8.39
CA ILE A 9 7.93 1.75 -9.13
C ILE A 9 8.72 0.69 -8.36
N PRO A 10 9.20 -0.37 -9.05
CA PRO A 10 9.99 -1.40 -8.40
C PRO A 10 11.30 -0.87 -7.82
N GLY A 11 11.79 -1.52 -6.77
CA GLY A 11 13.03 -1.16 -6.07
C GLY A 11 12.80 -0.78 -4.61
N ASN A 12 13.65 0.08 -4.06
CA ASN A 12 13.69 0.38 -2.62
C ASN A 12 12.92 1.66 -2.21
N HIS A 13 12.19 2.30 -3.13
CA HIS A 13 11.43 3.51 -2.82
C HIS A 13 10.16 3.18 -2.05
N GLY A 14 9.46 2.12 -2.46
CA GLY A 14 8.13 1.79 -1.95
C GLY A 14 7.10 2.89 -2.24
N LYS A 15 5.84 2.61 -1.90
CA LYS A 15 4.76 3.62 -1.91
C LYS A 15 4.02 3.54 -0.59
N VAL A 16 3.83 4.70 0.05
CA VAL A 16 3.16 4.81 1.34
C VAL A 16 1.66 4.97 1.12
N PHE A 17 0.89 4.24 1.91
CA PHE A 17 -0.55 4.28 1.98
C PHE A 17 -0.99 4.51 3.43
N THR A 18 -2.10 5.22 3.60
CA THR A 18 -2.84 5.29 4.85
C THR A 18 -4.03 4.34 4.78
N THR A 19 -4.45 3.78 5.92
CA THR A 19 -5.63 2.93 6.01
C THR A 19 -6.49 3.27 7.23
N ASN A 20 -7.78 2.94 7.15
CA ASN A 20 -8.71 3.02 8.27
C ASN A 20 -8.67 1.77 9.18
N ALA A 21 -7.87 0.75 8.85
CA ALA A 21 -7.63 -0.39 9.74
C ALA A 21 -6.80 0.03 10.97
N ASN A 22 -7.25 -0.39 12.16
CA ASN A 22 -6.62 -0.02 13.44
C ASN A 22 -6.10 -1.21 14.23
N ALA A 23 -6.75 -2.38 14.12
CA ALA A 23 -6.33 -3.57 14.85
C ALA A 23 -5.19 -4.28 14.12
N MET A 24 -4.26 -4.86 14.89
CA MET A 24 -3.14 -5.63 14.34
C MET A 24 -3.60 -6.82 13.50
N HIS A 25 -4.72 -7.45 13.88
CA HIS A 25 -5.33 -8.53 13.10
C HIS A 25 -5.69 -8.06 11.68
N ASP A 26 -6.40 -6.95 11.59
CA ASP A 26 -6.87 -6.35 10.33
C ASP A 26 -5.69 -5.97 9.43
N LEU A 27 -4.65 -5.36 10.01
CA LEU A 27 -3.43 -5.00 9.29
C LEU A 27 -2.72 -6.25 8.74
N ASN A 28 -2.69 -7.35 9.50
CA ASN A 28 -2.13 -8.61 9.03
C ASN A 28 -2.96 -9.24 7.90
N VAL A 29 -4.30 -9.11 7.94
CA VAL A 29 -5.17 -9.53 6.82
C VAL A 29 -4.84 -8.74 5.56
N ILE A 30 -4.74 -7.41 5.66
CA ILE A 30 -4.35 -6.54 4.53
C ILE A 30 -2.98 -6.97 3.98
N LYS A 31 -1.98 -7.14 4.84
CA LYS A 31 -0.62 -7.56 4.40
C LYS A 31 -0.65 -8.90 3.68
N THR A 32 -1.33 -9.89 4.24
CA THR A 32 -1.41 -11.22 3.64
C THR A 32 -2.04 -11.16 2.25
N GLN A 33 -3.13 -10.41 2.11
CA GLN A 33 -3.80 -10.22 0.83
C GLN A 33 -2.94 -9.46 -0.18
N LEU A 34 -2.22 -8.42 0.25
CA LEU A 34 -1.32 -7.68 -0.65
C LEU A 34 -0.13 -8.52 -1.12
N LEU A 35 0.40 -9.41 -0.29
CA LEU A 35 1.51 -10.30 -0.66
C LEU A 35 1.10 -11.36 -1.69
N GLU A 36 -0.19 -11.64 -1.87
CA GLU A 36 -0.70 -12.50 -2.95
C GLU A 36 -0.66 -11.81 -4.33
N LEU A 37 -0.57 -10.48 -4.37
CA LEU A 37 -0.51 -9.75 -5.64
C LEU A 37 0.82 -9.98 -6.31
N SER A 38 0.75 -10.43 -7.56
CA SER A 38 1.94 -10.62 -8.40
C SER A 38 2.70 -9.30 -8.52
N GLY A 39 3.92 -9.26 -7.99
CA GLY A 39 4.78 -8.09 -8.06
C GLY A 39 4.91 -7.31 -6.76
N VAL A 40 4.07 -7.57 -5.75
CA VAL A 40 4.32 -7.09 -4.39
C VAL A 40 5.39 -7.96 -3.77
N LYS A 41 6.44 -7.33 -3.24
CA LYS A 41 7.58 -7.99 -2.61
C LYS A 41 7.46 -7.96 -1.08
N ASP A 42 7.08 -6.82 -0.53
CA ASP A 42 6.98 -6.64 0.91
C ASP A 42 5.99 -5.53 1.28
N VAL A 43 5.47 -5.60 2.50
CA VAL A 43 4.58 -4.62 3.11
C VAL A 43 5.04 -4.35 4.54
N LEU A 44 5.42 -3.10 4.82
CA LEU A 44 5.88 -2.65 6.15
C LEU A 44 4.86 -1.69 6.77
N PHE A 45 4.46 -1.94 8.01
CA PHE A 45 3.55 -1.07 8.75
C PHE A 45 4.30 -0.06 9.60
N ASN A 46 3.78 1.16 9.68
CA ASN A 46 4.16 2.16 10.66
C ASN A 46 3.02 2.30 11.68
N PHE A 47 3.28 1.83 12.90
CA PHE A 47 2.31 1.83 14.00
C PHE A 47 2.33 3.11 14.83
N ASP A 48 3.30 4.00 14.63
CA ASP A 48 3.50 5.20 15.44
C ASP A 48 2.65 6.40 14.97
N VAL A 49 1.94 6.25 13.85
CA VAL A 49 1.11 7.28 13.23
C VAL A 49 -0.38 6.93 13.25
N PHE A 50 -1.23 7.95 13.14
CA PHE A 50 -2.67 7.82 12.95
C PHE A 50 -3.16 8.80 11.86
N PRO A 51 -3.92 8.34 10.85
CA PRO A 51 -4.28 6.93 10.54
C PRO A 51 -3.05 6.03 10.32
N LYS A 52 -3.22 4.71 10.47
CA LYS A 52 -2.12 3.76 10.31
C LYS A 52 -1.58 3.80 8.89
N GLU A 53 -0.26 3.68 8.77
CA GLU A 53 0.42 3.72 7.48
C GLU A 53 1.07 2.38 7.15
N PHE A 54 1.12 2.08 5.86
CA PHE A 54 1.89 0.95 5.36
C PHE A 54 2.61 1.32 4.07
N THR A 55 3.79 0.74 3.88
CA THR A 55 4.61 0.94 2.69
C THR A 55 4.64 -0.35 1.90
N VAL A 56 4.26 -0.28 0.62
CA VAL A 56 4.30 -1.40 -0.31
C VAL A 56 5.56 -1.30 -1.15
N TYR A 57 6.38 -2.35 -1.14
CA TYR A 57 7.53 -2.51 -2.02
C TYR A 57 7.21 -3.52 -3.12
N THR A 58 7.59 -3.21 -4.35
CA THR A 58 7.30 -4.06 -5.50
C THR A 58 8.57 -4.50 -6.23
N SER A 59 8.52 -5.69 -6.82
CA SER A 59 9.57 -6.24 -7.70
C SER A 59 9.32 -5.92 -9.18
N LYS A 60 8.09 -5.51 -9.52
CA LYS A 60 7.71 -4.99 -10.84
C LYS A 60 6.76 -3.80 -10.69
N LEU A 61 6.41 -3.20 -11.82
CA LEU A 61 5.46 -2.09 -11.85
C LEU A 61 4.07 -2.62 -11.50
N VAL A 62 3.46 -2.05 -10.46
CA VAL A 62 2.11 -2.41 -9.98
C VAL A 62 1.27 -1.14 -9.92
N ALA A 63 0.05 -1.19 -10.43
CA ALA A 63 -0.84 -0.04 -10.38
C ALA A 63 -1.29 0.23 -8.94
N ILE A 64 -1.36 1.49 -8.55
CA ILE A 64 -1.87 1.90 -7.22
C ILE A 64 -3.30 1.40 -7.04
N GLU A 65 -4.10 1.46 -8.10
CA GLU A 65 -5.49 0.98 -8.12
C GLU A 65 -5.61 -0.52 -7.79
N GLU A 66 -4.62 -1.35 -8.16
CA GLU A 66 -4.62 -2.78 -7.80
C GLU A 66 -4.44 -2.99 -6.30
N ILE A 67 -3.57 -2.20 -5.66
CA ILE A 67 -3.39 -2.21 -4.21
C ILE A 67 -4.67 -1.75 -3.51
N GLU A 68 -5.25 -0.64 -3.96
CA GLU A 68 -6.47 -0.09 -3.39
C GLU A 68 -7.64 -1.09 -3.50
N LYS A 69 -7.85 -1.70 -4.68
CA LYS A 69 -8.88 -2.73 -4.89
C LYS A 69 -8.67 -3.94 -4.00
N LYS A 70 -7.43 -4.42 -3.86
CA LYS A 70 -7.13 -5.57 -3.01
C LYS A 70 -7.37 -5.24 -1.54
N VAL A 71 -7.01 -4.04 -1.07
CA VAL A 71 -7.34 -3.60 0.30
C VAL A 71 -8.86 -3.48 0.49
N ILE A 72 -9.60 -2.91 -0.48
CA ILE A 72 -11.07 -2.83 -0.44
C ILE A 72 -11.71 -4.22 -0.28
N SER A 73 -11.16 -5.26 -0.92
CA SER A 73 -11.66 -6.63 -0.77
C SER A 73 -11.55 -7.19 0.65
N THR A 74 -10.71 -6.59 1.50
CA THR A 74 -10.58 -6.94 2.93
C THR A 74 -11.55 -6.20 3.85
N GLY A 75 -12.37 -5.29 3.30
CA GLY A 75 -13.30 -4.45 4.08
C GLY A 75 -12.70 -3.12 4.56
N TYR A 76 -11.47 -2.79 4.13
CA TYR A 76 -10.76 -1.58 4.53
C TYR A 76 -10.43 -0.71 3.31
N HIS A 77 -10.04 0.53 3.57
CA HIS A 77 -9.60 1.45 2.53
C HIS A 77 -8.10 1.67 2.63
N ALA A 78 -7.45 1.82 1.47
CA ALA A 78 -6.11 2.33 1.35
C ALA A 78 -6.15 3.59 0.49
N VAL A 79 -5.42 4.63 0.92
CA VAL A 79 -5.25 5.86 0.14
C VAL A 79 -3.76 6.17 0.08
N THR A 80 -3.25 6.49 -1.09
CA THR A 80 -1.84 6.86 -1.21
C THR A 80 -1.54 8.15 -0.45
N LYS A 81 -0.45 8.14 0.31
CA LYS A 81 0.13 9.35 0.86
C LYS A 81 1.03 9.93 -0.21
N ASP A 82 0.56 10.98 -0.89
CA ASP A 82 1.37 11.63 -1.91
C ASP A 82 2.65 12.20 -1.30
N LEU A 83 3.78 11.76 -1.82
CA LEU A 83 5.12 12.19 -1.42
C LEU A 83 5.54 13.51 -2.07
N PHE A 84 4.70 14.11 -2.92
CA PHE A 84 5.06 15.30 -3.69
C PHE A 84 4.04 16.42 -3.51
N LYS A 85 4.31 17.30 -2.56
CA LYS A 85 4.01 18.72 -2.76
C LYS A 85 4.94 19.20 -3.86
N ILE A 86 4.37 19.59 -4.99
CA ILE A 86 5.05 20.48 -5.94
C ILE A 86 5.05 21.87 -5.33
#